data_AF-A0A7K4B2Y4-F1
#
_entry.id   AF-A0A7K4B2Y4-F1
#
_cell.length_a   1.000
_cell.length_b   1.000
_cell.length_c   1.000
_cell.angle_alpha   90.00
_cell.angle_beta   90.00
_cell.angle_gamma   90.00
#
_symmetry.space_group_name_H-M   'P 1'
#
loop_
_entity.id
_entity.type
_entity.pdbx_description
1 polymer ?
#
loop_
_entity_poly.entity_id
_entity_poly.type
_entity_poly.pdbx_seq_one_letter_code
_entity_poly.pdbx_strand_id
1 'polypeptide(L)'
;MNRSYYSMFHAVTAILLQNGITMNTHAGLITRFGEICIQSGDINREYGRMLASAEELREKADYSFLSPITREQAEMVVKNARSFLEEIKKTYISLKPAIIKHNKYLAIQPDASCCIMGQTRYLD
;
A
#
# COMPACT_ATOMS: atom_id res chain seq x y z
N MET A 1 10.74 3.95 -11.29
CA MET A 1 9.38 3.96 -10.71
C MET A 1 9.07 2.68 -9.95
N ASN A 2 8.96 1.53 -10.64
CA ASN A 2 8.42 0.30 -10.07
C ASN A 2 9.14 -0.16 -8.80
N ARG A 3 10.48 -0.23 -8.83
CA ARG A 3 11.27 -0.64 -7.64
C ARG A 3 11.06 0.28 -6.44
N SER A 4 10.94 1.58 -6.66
CA SER A 4 10.71 2.57 -5.60
C SER A 4 9.32 2.40 -4.99
N TYR A 5 8.30 2.21 -5.83
CA TYR A 5 6.94 1.89 -5.38
C TYR A 5 6.91 0.59 -4.58
N TYR A 6 7.44 -0.51 -5.12
CA TYR A 6 7.42 -1.81 -4.43
C TYR A 6 8.20 -1.79 -3.12
N SER A 7 9.25 -0.97 -3.01
CA SER A 7 9.94 -0.75 -1.74
C SER A 7 9.01 -0.16 -0.67
N MET A 8 8.23 0.87 -1.02
CA MET A 8 7.23 1.44 -0.11
C MET A 8 6.09 0.45 0.17
N PHE A 9 5.59 -0.23 -0.86
CA PHE A 9 4.53 -1.24 -0.76
C PHE A 9 4.87 -2.34 0.25
N HIS A 10 6.09 -2.89 0.17
CA HIS A 10 6.54 -3.93 1.11
C HIS A 10 6.70 -3.40 2.54
N ALA A 11 7.15 -2.16 2.71
CA ALA A 11 7.23 -1.53 4.03
C ALA A 11 5.85 -1.39 4.66
N VAL A 12 4.85 -0.96 3.89
CA VAL A 12 3.46 -0.91 4.34
C VAL A 12 2.90 -2.30 4.60
N THR A 13 3.20 -3.27 3.72
CA THR A 13 2.77 -4.66 3.92
C THR A 13 3.28 -5.19 5.26
N ALA A 14 4.54 -4.91 5.62
CA ALA A 14 5.09 -5.31 6.90
C ALA A 14 4.33 -4.70 8.10
N ILE A 15 3.93 -3.42 8.02
CA ILE A 15 3.10 -2.77 9.04
C ILE A 15 1.73 -3.44 9.13
N LEU A 16 1.07 -3.69 7.99
CA LEU A 16 -0.25 -4.30 7.97
C LEU A 16 -0.21 -5.73 8.54
N LEU A 17 0.82 -6.51 8.18
CA LEU A 17 1.03 -7.86 8.70
C LEU A 17 1.28 -7.87 10.22
N GLN A 18 1.99 -6.88 10.75
CA GLN A 18 2.15 -6.71 12.20
C GLN A 18 0.81 -6.47 12.91
N ASN A 19 -0.16 -5.86 12.21
CA ASN A 19 -1.53 -5.66 12.69
C ASN A 19 -2.47 -6.83 12.34
N GLY A 20 -1.95 -7.93 11.78
CA GLY A 20 -2.75 -9.08 11.37
C GLY A 20 -3.63 -8.85 10.13
N ILE A 21 -3.32 -7.82 9.35
CA ILE A 21 -4.09 -7.40 8.17
C ILE A 21 -3.33 -7.80 6.90
N THR A 22 -4.05 -8.42 5.97
CA THR A 22 -3.54 -8.81 4.64
C THR A 22 -4.32 -8.08 3.56
N MET A 23 -3.63 -7.51 2.58
CA MET A 23 -4.24 -6.82 1.44
C MET A 23 -3.81 -7.45 0.12
N ASN A 24 -4.78 -7.68 -0.77
CA ASN A 24 -4.56 -8.30 -2.08
C ASN A 24 -4.56 -7.28 -3.23
N THR A 25 -4.82 -6.01 -2.95
CA THR A 25 -4.93 -4.93 -3.95
C THR A 25 -4.06 -3.75 -3.58
N HIS A 26 -3.50 -3.07 -4.59
CA HIS A 26 -2.67 -1.88 -4.42
C HIS A 26 -3.46 -0.73 -3.77
N ALA A 27 -4.62 -0.40 -4.34
CA ALA A 27 -5.53 0.60 -3.79
C ALA A 27 -5.95 0.30 -2.35
N GLY A 28 -6.30 -0.97 -2.06
CA GLY A 28 -6.70 -1.37 -0.71
C GLY A 28 -5.57 -1.20 0.31
N LEU A 29 -4.33 -1.54 -0.06
CA LEU A 29 -3.16 -1.33 0.79
C LEU A 29 -2.95 0.15 1.11
N ILE A 30 -3.11 1.04 0.12
CA ILE A 30 -2.95 2.49 0.30
C ILE A 30 -4.03 3.05 1.23
N THR A 31 -5.29 2.64 1.04
CA THR A 31 -6.39 3.04 1.92
C THR A 31 -6.17 2.59 3.35
N ARG A 32 -5.84 1.31 3.56
CA ARG A 32 -5.61 0.76 4.91
C ARG A 32 -4.41 1.40 5.60
N PHE A 33 -3.34 1.70 4.86
CA PHE A 33 -2.23 2.46 5.40
C PHE A 33 -2.66 3.84 5.90
N GLY A 34 -3.49 4.54 5.13
CA GLY A 34 -4.03 5.84 5.54
C GLY A 34 -4.86 5.76 6.81
N GLU A 35 -5.71 4.74 6.93
CA GLU A 35 -6.53 4.53 8.14
C GLU A 35 -5.69 4.21 9.37
N ILE A 36 -4.70 3.31 9.24
CA ILE A 36 -3.98 2.78 10.40
C ILE A 36 -2.85 3.70 10.86
N CYS A 37 -2.15 4.35 9.93
CA CYS A 37 -0.94 5.11 10.25
C CYS A 37 -1.13 6.62 10.15
N ILE A 38 -2.01 7.11 9.28
CA ILE A 38 -2.18 8.55 9.06
C ILE A 38 -3.30 9.09 9.94
N GLN A 39 -4.46 8.42 9.98
CA GLN A 39 -5.57 8.85 10.83
C GLN A 39 -5.26 8.65 12.33
N SER A 40 -4.43 7.66 12.68
CA SER A 40 -3.93 7.49 14.05
C SER A 40 -2.99 8.61 14.51
N GLY A 41 -2.40 9.35 13.56
CA GLY A 41 -1.40 10.38 13.81
C GLY A 41 0.05 9.86 13.93
N ASP A 42 0.29 8.56 13.75
CA ASP A 42 1.64 7.97 13.84
C ASP A 42 2.57 8.40 12.70
N ILE A 43 1.99 8.69 11.53
CA ILE A 43 2.70 9.08 10.32
C ILE A 43 2.01 10.29 9.69
N ASN A 44 2.82 11.27 9.25
CA ASN A 44 2.31 12.45 8.58
C ASN A 44 1.60 12.10 7.26
N ARG A 45 0.49 12.79 6.97
CA ARG A 45 -0.29 12.65 5.72
C ARG A 45 0.52 12.73 4.43
N GLU A 46 1.64 13.45 4.43
CA GLU A 46 2.51 13.57 3.26
C GLU A 46 3.05 12.21 2.81
N TYR A 47 3.30 11.28 3.73
CA TYR A 47 3.74 9.93 3.38
C TYR A 47 2.65 9.11 2.68
N GLY A 48 1.37 9.33 3.01
CA GLY A 48 0.25 8.77 2.26
C GLY A 48 0.21 9.29 0.83
N ARG A 49 0.43 10.59 0.64
CA ARG A 49 0.52 11.19 -0.71
C ARG A 49 1.71 10.63 -1.49
N MET A 50 2.88 10.49 -0.85
CA MET A 50 4.06 9.91 -1.50
C MET A 50 3.79 8.50 -2.04
N LEU A 51 3.11 7.65 -1.25
CA LEU A 51 2.76 6.30 -1.65
C LEU A 51 1.77 6.29 -2.83
N ALA A 52 0.70 7.09 -2.75
CA ALA A 52 -0.30 7.20 -3.81
C ALA A 52 0.31 7.74 -5.12
N SER A 53 1.13 8.80 -5.04
CA SER A 53 1.82 9.32 -6.23
C SER A 53 2.81 8.32 -6.83
N ALA A 54 3.48 7.51 -6.02
CA ALA A 54 4.38 6.47 -6.51
C ALA A 54 3.61 5.35 -7.24
N GLU A 55 2.41 4.98 -6.79
CA GLU A 55 1.52 4.05 -7.49
C GLU A 55 1.09 4.61 -8.84
N GLU A 56 0.57 5.83 -8.87
CA GLU A 56 0.11 6.50 -10.08
C GLU A 56 1.24 6.58 -11.13
N LEU A 57 2.45 6.94 -10.69
CA LEU A 57 3.61 7.04 -11.57
C LEU A 57 4.11 5.67 -12.05
N ARG A 58 3.93 4.61 -11.25
CA ARG A 58 4.17 3.23 -11.70
C ARG A 58 3.15 2.83 -12.78
N GLU A 59 1.88 3.08 -12.55
CA GLU A 59 0.82 2.80 -13.54
C GLU A 59 1.05 3.55 -14.84
N LYS A 60 1.41 4.84 -14.76
CA LYS A 60 1.77 5.62 -15.94
C LYS A 60 2.99 5.05 -16.66
N ALA A 61 4.02 4.64 -15.93
CA ALA A 61 5.22 4.05 -16.53
C ALA A 61 4.92 2.73 -17.26
N ASP A 62 4.01 1.91 -16.73
CA ASP A 62 3.68 0.58 -17.27
C ASP A 62 2.62 0.63 -18.38
N TYR A 63 1.66 1.57 -18.31
CA TYR A 63 0.46 1.56 -19.14
C TYR A 63 0.18 2.85 -19.91
N SER A 64 0.89 3.96 -19.65
CA SER A 64 0.67 5.22 -20.38
C SER A 64 1.60 5.36 -21.58
N PHE A 65 1.03 5.36 -22.78
CA PHE A 65 1.76 5.64 -24.01
C PHE A 65 1.93 7.15 -24.29
N LEU A 66 1.01 7.97 -23.77
CA LEU A 66 0.89 9.40 -24.13
C LEU A 66 1.66 10.34 -23.20
N SER A 67 2.13 9.87 -22.04
CA SER A 67 2.81 10.70 -21.05
C SER A 67 4.10 10.03 -20.59
N PRO A 68 5.24 10.30 -21.25
CA PRO A 68 6.52 9.73 -20.85
C PRO A 68 6.94 10.26 -19.48
N ILE A 69 7.45 9.36 -18.64
CA ILE A 69 7.99 9.70 -17.33
C ILE A 69 9.30 10.47 -17.49
N THR A 70 9.39 11.64 -16.88
CA THR A 70 10.61 12.44 -16.91
C THR A 70 11.65 11.94 -15.90
N ARG A 71 12.91 12.31 -16.12
CA ARG A 71 14.00 11.97 -15.20
C ARG A 71 13.76 12.56 -13.81
N GLU A 72 13.26 13.78 -13.74
CA GLU A 72 12.99 14.53 -12.52
C GLU A 72 11.89 13.81 -11.69
N GLN A 73 10.85 13.31 -12.36
CA GLN A 73 9.81 12.50 -11.72
C GLN A 73 10.40 11.20 -11.15
N ALA A 74 11.26 10.52 -11.90
CA ALA A 74 11.91 9.30 -11.44
C ALA A 74 12.81 9.55 -10.23
N GLU A 75 13.62 10.61 -10.25
CA GLU A 75 14.49 11.01 -9.14
C GLU A 75 13.67 11.41 -7.90
N MET A 76 12.56 12.13 -8.09
CA MET A 76 11.65 12.51 -7.02
C MET A 76 11.05 11.28 -6.33
N VAL A 77 10.55 10.30 -7.10
CA VAL A 77 9.97 9.08 -6.53
C VAL A 77 11.02 8.27 -5.76
N VAL A 78 12.25 8.21 -6.27
CA VAL A 78 13.36 7.55 -5.56
C VAL A 78 13.69 8.26 -4.25
N LYS A 79 13.73 9.60 -4.26
CA LYS A 79 13.95 10.40 -3.05
C LYS A 79 12.82 10.19 -2.03
N ASN A 80 11.57 10.25 -2.48
CA ASN A 80 10.40 10.00 -1.64
C ASN A 80 10.41 8.59 -1.05
N ALA A 81 10.81 7.58 -1.83
CA ALA A 81 10.92 6.19 -1.33
C ALA A 81 11.93 6.07 -0.20
N ARG A 82 13.08 6.75 -0.29
CA ARG A 82 14.06 6.76 0.81
C ARG A 82 13.48 7.43 2.05
N SER A 83 12.92 8.64 1.91
CA SER A 83 12.32 9.35 3.04
C SER A 83 11.19 8.55 3.69
N PHE A 84 10.34 7.92 2.88
CA PHE A 84 9.25 7.06 3.33
C PHE A 84 9.79 5.88 4.15
N LEU A 85 10.79 5.15 3.64
CA LEU A 85 11.37 4.02 4.37
C LEU A 85 12.00 4.44 5.70
N GLU A 86 12.69 5.58 5.74
CA GLU A 86 13.28 6.09 6.99
C GLU A 86 12.21 6.47 8.01
N GLU A 87 11.09 7.05 7.58
CA GLU A 87 9.95 7.31 8.48
C GLU A 87 9.34 6.01 9.01
N ILE A 88 9.04 5.08 8.11
CA ILE A 88 8.43 3.81 8.48
C ILE A 88 9.32 3.04 9.46
N LYS A 89 10.65 3.03 9.26
CA LYS A 89 11.59 2.40 10.21
C LYS A 89 11.51 3.03 11.59
N LYS A 90 11.42 4.36 11.69
CA LYS A 90 11.27 5.06 12.98
C LYS A 90 9.98 4.67 13.68
N THR A 91 8.86 4.69 12.95
CA THR A 91 7.55 4.29 13.49
C THR A 91 7.54 2.80 13.86
N TYR A 92 8.11 1.94 13.02
CA TYR A 92 8.19 0.49 13.23
C TYR A 92 9.01 0.11 14.48
N ILE A 93 10.12 0.78 14.76
CA ILE A 93 10.91 0.56 15.99
C ILE A 93 10.13 0.98 17.24
N SER A 94 9.26 2.00 17.12
CA SER A 94 8.42 2.48 18.22
C SER A 94 7.24 1.54 18.53
N LEU A 95 6.69 0.89 17.49
CA LEU A 95 5.58 -0.05 17.61
C LEU A 95 6.09 -1.42 18.06
N LYS A 96 5.92 -1.76 19.35
CA LYS A 96 6.23 -3.11 19.88
C LYS A 96 5.57 -4.18 18.97
N PRO A 97 6.31 -5.21 18.54
CA PRO A 97 5.74 -6.24 17.68
C PRO A 97 4.67 -7.03 18.46
N ALA A 98 3.42 -6.93 18.01
CA ALA A 98 2.42 -7.94 18.33
C ALA A 98 2.92 -9.24 17.70
N ILE A 99 3.31 -10.21 18.55
CA ILE A 99 3.80 -11.51 18.11
C ILE A 99 2.73 -12.11 17.19
N ILE A 100 3.05 -12.22 15.91
CA ILE A 100 2.19 -12.79 14.87
C ILE A 100 1.91 -14.23 15.29
N LYS A 101 0.73 -14.49 15.88
CA LYS A 101 0.25 -15.85 16.11
C LYS A 101 0.00 -16.44 14.74
N HIS A 102 0.90 -17.34 14.36
CA HIS A 102 0.91 -18.09 13.12
C HIS A 102 -0.50 -18.63 12.83
N ASN A 103 -1.24 -17.98 11.92
CA ASN A 103 -2.45 -18.57 11.36
C ASN A 103 -2.13 -18.98 9.92
N LYS A 104 -1.99 -20.29 9.75
CA LYS A 104 -1.65 -20.98 8.50
C LYS A 104 -2.77 -20.89 7.45
N TYR A 105 -3.88 -20.20 7.76
CA TYR A 105 -5.05 -20.02 6.91
C TYR A 105 -5.71 -18.65 7.19
N LEU A 106 -5.29 -17.59 6.50
CA LEU A 106 -6.10 -16.38 6.39
C LEU A 106 -6.34 -16.08 4.92
N ALA A 107 -7.47 -16.62 4.48
CA ALA A 107 -8.33 -16.22 3.39
C ALA A 107 -7.82 -15.07 2.51
N ILE A 108 -7.63 -15.40 1.23
CA ILE A 108 -8.07 -14.56 0.12
C ILE A 108 -9.46 -14.02 0.49
N GLN A 109 -9.53 -12.80 1.04
CA GLN A 109 -10.78 -12.06 1.07
C GLN A 109 -11.04 -11.67 -0.38
N PRO A 110 -12.12 -12.17 -1.01
CA PRO A 110 -12.55 -11.64 -2.29
C PRO A 110 -12.90 -10.18 -2.05
N ASP A 111 -12.17 -9.33 -2.75
CA ASP A 111 -12.59 -8.03 -3.25
C ASP A 111 -13.83 -7.36 -2.62
N ALA A 112 -13.60 -6.16 -2.10
CA ALA A 112 -14.64 -5.19 -1.77
C ALA A 112 -15.32 -4.62 -3.03
N SER A 113 -15.90 -5.49 -3.88
CA SER A 113 -16.67 -5.14 -5.08
C SER A 113 -18.13 -5.60 -5.04
N CYS A 114 -18.64 -6.13 -3.92
CA CYS A 114 -20.05 -6.50 -3.81
C CYS A 114 -20.89 -5.31 -3.33
N CYS A 115 -21.05 -4.31 -4.19
CA CYS A 115 -22.03 -3.25 -4.05
C CYS A 115 -22.73 -2.96 -5.38
N ILE A 116 -23.25 -4.00 -6.04
CA ILE A 116 -24.31 -3.86 -7.05
C ILE A 116 -25.25 -5.07 -6.89
N MET A 117 -26.51 -4.76 -6.58
CA MET A 117 -27.61 -5.72 -6.50
C MET A 117 -27.82 -6.47 -7.82
N GLY A 118 -28.09 -7.78 -7.73
CA GLY A 118 -28.55 -8.57 -8.87
C GLY A 118 -28.64 -10.06 -8.55
N GLN A 119 -29.85 -10.51 -8.18
CA GLN A 119 -30.29 -11.91 -8.15
C GLN A 119 -29.81 -12.64 -9.43
N THR A 120 -29.39 -13.92 -9.47
CA THR A 120 -30.18 -15.11 -9.18
C THR A 120 -29.33 -16.38 -9.42
N ARG A 121 -29.59 -17.42 -8.62
CA ARG A 121 -29.58 -18.88 -8.92
C ARG A 121 -28.26 -19.69 -8.93
N TYR A 122 -28.12 -20.48 -7.86
CA TYR A 122 -27.48 -21.81 -7.79
C TYR A 122 -28.27 -22.88 -8.59
N LEU A 123 -27.59 -24.02 -8.85
CA LEU A 123 -28.03 -25.31 -9.45
C LEU A 123 -27.89 -25.33 -10.99
N ASP A 124 -27.10 -26.19 -11.66
CA ASP A 124 -26.43 -27.47 -11.35
C ASP A 124 -24.99 -27.52 -11.92
#